data_AF-A0A960X0Y0-F1
#
_entry.id   AF-A0A960X0Y0-F1
#
_cell.length_a   1.000
_cell.length_b   1.000
_cell.length_c   1.000
_cell.angle_alpha   90.00
_cell.angle_beta   90.00
_cell.angle_gamma   90.00
#
_symmetry.space_group_name_H-M   'P 1'
#
loop_
_entity.id
_entity.type
_entity.pdbx_description
1 polymer ?
#
loop_
_entity_poly.entity_id
_entity_poly.type
_entity_poly.pdbx_seq_one_letter_code
_entity_poly.pdbx_strand_id
1 'polypeptide(L)'
;MSTHVLRLLSASLVLLAAHARSQETAPSPDGMVIGHGTARYRVDMKWAKADPTVAPVINSHALAEGRDGRIYLVTDHPQNDFIVFEKDGRYVRSISKGLGGGHGLEIFEKDGVEYLLHIDCGWHFAAEGWNPKAGQGRVTLLTTAGEVVQKFPTPQELGIDDGKFMPCDAAYTPSGTLLIADGYGSNFVYEFTLEGKLLKKWGGPTKDDANLSNAHGISIDATDPRGPLVWVPSRSQNQIKAFTLDGTYVDTIDLPGAFAGQLVFRD
;
A
#
# COMPACT_ATOMS: atom_id res chain seq x y z
N MET A 1 11.98 23.75 -15.64
CA MET A 1 11.40 22.41 -15.91
C MET A 1 11.61 21.57 -14.67
N SER A 2 10.56 21.31 -13.91
CA SER A 2 10.64 20.59 -12.62
C SER A 2 10.66 19.09 -12.88
N THR A 3 11.81 18.45 -12.69
CA THR A 3 11.94 16.99 -12.68
C THR A 3 11.55 16.47 -11.29
N HIS A 4 10.45 15.72 -11.22
CA HIS A 4 10.07 14.99 -10.01
C HIS A 4 10.74 13.60 -10.02
N VAL A 5 11.29 13.20 -8.88
CA VAL A 5 12.06 11.97 -8.69
C VAL A 5 11.11 10.87 -8.20
N LEU A 6 10.93 9.79 -8.97
CA LEU A 6 10.26 8.58 -8.47
C LEU A 6 11.30 7.68 -7.82
N ARG A 7 10.99 7.23 -6.60
CA ARG A 7 11.86 6.41 -5.76
C ARG A 7 11.32 5.00 -5.77
N LEU A 8 12.11 4.06 -6.28
CA LEU A 8 11.82 2.64 -6.24
C LEU A 8 12.85 1.96 -5.34
N LEU A 9 12.37 1.20 -4.36
CA LEU A 9 13.16 0.21 -3.64
C LEU A 9 12.84 -1.15 -4.27
N SER A 10 13.83 -1.75 -4.92
CA SER A 10 13.69 -3.10 -5.48
C SER A 10 14.15 -4.13 -4.45
N ALA A 11 13.24 -5.02 -4.03
CA ALA A 11 13.61 -6.30 -3.42
C ALA A 11 12.67 -7.38 -3.98
N SER A 12 13.22 -8.28 -4.80
CA SER A 12 12.57 -9.54 -5.16
C SER A 12 13.68 -10.54 -5.50
N LEU A 13 13.90 -11.50 -4.60
CA LEU A 13 14.80 -12.64 -4.83
C LEU A 13 13.91 -13.88 -5.03
N VAL A 14 13.86 -14.41 -6.25
CA VAL A 14 13.29 -15.74 -6.54
C VAL A 14 14.46 -16.69 -6.76
N LEU A 15 14.65 -17.66 -5.87
CA LEU A 15 15.58 -18.77 -6.09
C LEU A 15 14.92 -19.84 -6.95
N LEU A 16 15.49 -20.10 -8.14
CA LEU A 16 15.39 -21.41 -8.80
C LEU A 16 16.82 -21.87 -9.14
N ALA A 17 17.19 -23.07 -8.69
CA ALA A 17 18.56 -23.56 -8.77
C ALA A 17 18.95 -24.12 -10.14
N ALA A 18 20.20 -23.81 -10.49
CA ALA A 18 21.14 -24.47 -11.40
C ALA A 18 20.79 -24.55 -12.90
N HIS A 19 21.35 -23.61 -13.67
CA HIS A 19 22.33 -23.88 -14.73
C HIS A 19 23.31 -22.70 -14.73
N ALA A 20 24.61 -22.97 -14.57
CA ALA A 20 25.66 -21.97 -14.56
C ALA A 20 25.84 -21.35 -15.95
N ARG A 21 24.96 -20.40 -16.31
CA ARG A 21 25.32 -19.30 -17.19
C ARG A 21 26.10 -18.32 -16.34
N SER A 22 27.28 -17.91 -16.81
CA SER A 22 27.94 -16.72 -16.32
C SER A 22 26.90 -15.60 -16.25
N GLN A 23 26.47 -15.22 -15.04
CA GLN A 23 25.73 -13.99 -14.83
C GLN A 23 26.71 -12.88 -15.20
N GLU A 24 26.68 -12.44 -16.45
CA GLU A 24 26.99 -11.05 -16.74
C GLU A 24 26.13 -10.26 -15.77
N THR A 25 26.80 -9.58 -14.83
CA THR A 25 26.11 -8.72 -13.88
C THR A 25 25.39 -7.68 -14.72
N ALA A 26 24.05 -7.74 -14.72
CA ALA A 26 23.25 -6.75 -15.41
C ALA A 26 23.73 -5.36 -14.94
N PRO A 27 23.91 -4.40 -15.87
CA PRO A 27 24.35 -3.07 -15.49
C PRO A 27 23.39 -2.49 -14.44
N SER A 28 23.95 -1.78 -13.45
CA SER A 28 23.17 -1.14 -12.40
C SER A 28 22.08 -0.26 -13.02
N PRO A 29 20.83 -0.32 -12.52
CA PRO A 29 19.76 0.55 -12.99
C PRO A 29 19.94 2.00 -12.53
N ASP A 30 20.95 2.32 -11.72
CA ASP A 30 21.22 3.68 -11.24
C ASP A 30 21.40 4.67 -12.40
N GLY A 31 20.67 5.79 -12.34
CA GLY A 31 20.63 6.79 -13.42
C GLY A 31 19.75 6.42 -14.62
N MET A 32 19.21 5.19 -14.70
CA MET A 32 18.28 4.78 -15.75
C MET A 32 17.03 5.67 -15.72
N VAL A 33 16.58 6.09 -16.91
CA VAL A 33 15.31 6.79 -17.04
C VAL A 33 14.21 5.79 -17.37
N ILE A 34 13.22 5.69 -16.50
CA ILE A 34 12.04 4.83 -16.64
C ILE A 34 10.77 5.65 -16.85
N GLY A 35 9.68 4.98 -17.26
CA GLY A 35 8.37 5.60 -17.47
C GLY A 35 8.12 6.03 -18.91
N HIS A 36 6.96 6.64 -19.16
CA HIS A 36 6.45 6.94 -20.50
C HIS A 36 5.88 8.36 -20.58
N GLY A 37 5.85 8.94 -21.79
CA GLY A 37 5.30 10.28 -22.01
C GLY A 37 5.98 11.34 -21.14
N THR A 38 5.15 12.10 -20.40
CA THR A 38 5.57 13.12 -19.42
C THR A 38 5.87 12.54 -18.03
N ALA A 39 5.52 11.28 -17.78
CA ALA A 39 5.81 10.56 -16.54
C ALA A 39 7.10 9.77 -16.66
N ARG A 40 8.24 10.49 -16.72
CA ARG A 40 9.58 9.89 -16.77
C ARG A 40 10.37 10.21 -15.51
N TYR A 41 11.13 9.24 -15.04
CA TYR A 41 11.83 9.33 -13.77
C TYR A 41 13.24 8.77 -13.89
N ARG A 42 14.19 9.39 -13.20
CA ARG A 42 15.56 8.88 -13.08
C ARG A 42 15.66 8.04 -11.81
N VAL A 43 16.10 6.79 -11.95
CA VAL A 43 16.38 5.90 -10.82
C VAL A 43 17.59 6.44 -10.05
N ASP A 44 17.46 6.54 -8.73
CA ASP A 44 18.53 6.86 -7.79
C ASP A 44 18.61 5.74 -6.75
N MET A 45 19.55 4.82 -6.96
CA MET A 45 19.75 3.67 -6.07
C MET A 45 20.40 4.05 -4.74
N LYS A 46 20.83 5.30 -4.57
CA LYS A 46 21.52 5.82 -3.38
C LYS A 46 20.65 6.81 -2.60
N TRP A 47 19.38 6.95 -2.99
CA TRP A 47 18.49 7.91 -2.37
C TRP A 47 18.30 7.61 -0.88
N ALA A 48 17.96 6.37 -0.51
CA ALA A 48 17.79 5.99 0.88
C ALA A 48 19.16 5.90 1.59
N LYS A 49 19.39 6.80 2.55
CA LYS A 49 20.63 6.93 3.33
C LYS A 49 20.42 6.48 4.77
N ALA A 50 19.61 5.45 4.99
CA ALA A 50 19.46 4.82 6.29
C ALA A 50 20.59 3.80 6.50
N ASP A 51 21.14 3.77 7.70
CA ASP A 51 22.01 2.68 8.13
C ASP A 51 21.16 1.41 8.32
N PRO A 52 21.38 0.33 7.56
CA PRO A 52 20.59 -0.90 7.66
C PRO A 52 20.74 -1.60 9.02
N THR A 53 21.75 -1.25 9.82
CA THR A 53 21.88 -1.74 11.20
C THR A 53 21.00 -0.98 12.18
N VAL A 54 20.56 0.25 11.82
CA VAL A 54 19.66 1.09 12.61
C VAL A 54 18.21 0.93 12.15
N ALA A 55 17.99 0.92 10.84
CA ALA A 55 16.67 0.79 10.23
C ALA A 55 16.69 -0.31 9.15
N PRO A 56 16.80 -1.60 9.55
CA PRO A 56 16.71 -2.71 8.61
C PRO A 56 15.36 -2.74 7.87
N VAL A 57 15.42 -3.16 6.61
CA VAL A 57 14.27 -3.36 5.73
C VAL A 57 14.35 -4.80 5.20
N ILE A 58 13.26 -5.57 5.32
CA ILE A 58 13.10 -6.85 4.63
C ILE A 58 12.38 -6.61 3.30
N ASN A 59 11.18 -6.05 3.38
CA ASN A 59 10.40 -5.61 2.23
C ASN A 59 9.83 -4.21 2.48
N SER A 60 9.49 -3.52 1.39
CA SER A 60 8.87 -2.21 1.42
C SER A 60 7.72 -2.18 0.42
N HIS A 61 6.60 -1.58 0.79
CA HIS A 61 5.37 -1.72 0.00
C HIS A 61 4.77 -0.41 -0.52
N ALA A 62 4.88 0.69 0.24
CA ALA A 62 4.32 1.98 -0.15
C ALA A 62 5.13 3.15 0.43
N LEU A 63 5.02 4.29 -0.24
CA LEU A 63 5.62 5.57 0.14
C LEU A 63 4.55 6.66 0.10
N ALA A 64 4.53 7.54 1.10
CA ALA A 64 3.73 8.75 1.09
C ALA A 64 4.53 9.94 1.59
N GLU A 65 4.24 11.14 1.07
CA GLU A 65 4.78 12.39 1.59
C GLU A 65 3.80 12.96 2.62
N GLY A 66 4.26 13.22 3.83
CA GLY A 66 3.47 13.94 4.84
C GLY A 66 3.53 15.45 4.63
N ARG A 67 2.63 16.17 5.30
CA ARG A 67 2.53 17.65 5.26
C ARG A 67 3.79 18.34 5.78
N ASP A 68 4.59 17.66 6.60
CA ASP A 68 5.90 18.13 7.04
C ASP A 68 7.00 18.02 5.97
N GLY A 69 6.66 17.52 4.78
CA GLY A 69 7.55 17.31 3.65
C GLY A 69 8.41 16.04 3.76
N ARG A 70 8.23 15.23 4.81
CA ARG A 70 8.98 13.98 4.98
C ARG A 70 8.33 12.84 4.21
N ILE A 71 9.15 11.85 3.88
CA ILE A 71 8.71 10.65 3.18
C ILE A 71 8.58 9.52 4.18
N TYR A 72 7.38 8.97 4.27
CA TYR A 72 7.02 7.82 5.08
C TYR A 72 7.06 6.58 4.20
N LEU A 73 7.92 5.63 4.55
CA LEU A 73 8.00 4.32 3.91
C LEU A 73 7.42 3.28 4.84
N VAL A 74 6.47 2.48 4.37
CA VAL A 74 5.99 1.30 5.12
C VAL A 74 6.83 0.08 4.80
N THR A 75 7.21 -0.67 5.84
CA THR A 75 7.99 -1.91 5.75
C THR A 75 7.34 -3.00 6.58
N ASP A 76 7.69 -4.25 6.28
CA ASP A 76 7.26 -5.42 7.05
C ASP A 76 8.24 -5.82 8.16
N HIS A 77 9.31 -5.04 8.37
CA HIS A 77 10.27 -5.31 9.42
C HIS A 77 9.68 -4.86 10.78
N PRO A 78 9.62 -5.72 11.81
CA PRO A 78 8.94 -5.41 13.08
C PRO A 78 9.64 -4.33 13.91
N GLN A 79 10.90 -4.00 13.59
CA GLN A 79 11.57 -2.83 14.18
C GLN A 79 11.23 -1.53 13.47
N ASN A 80 10.73 -1.57 12.22
CA ASN A 80 10.58 -0.40 11.34
C ASN A 80 9.30 -0.46 10.50
N ASP A 81 8.12 -0.66 11.09
CA ASP A 81 6.85 -0.64 10.35
C ASP A 81 6.73 0.59 9.46
N PHE A 82 7.19 1.74 9.96
CA PHE A 82 7.55 2.88 9.11
C PHE A 82 8.99 3.32 9.29
N ILE A 83 9.60 3.76 8.19
CA ILE A 83 10.83 4.55 8.18
C ILE A 83 10.50 5.94 7.62
N VAL A 84 10.86 6.97 8.36
CA VAL A 84 10.67 8.37 7.95
C VAL A 84 11.98 8.94 7.44
N PHE A 85 11.96 9.50 6.24
CA PHE A 85 13.10 10.12 5.58
C PHE A 85 12.85 11.61 5.34
N GLU A 86 13.93 12.38 5.33
CA GLU A 86 13.94 13.68 4.66
C GLU A 86 13.73 13.48 3.15
N LYS A 87 13.37 14.56 2.43
CA LYS A 87 13.25 14.48 0.97
C LYS A 87 14.55 14.06 0.30
N ASP A 88 15.72 14.36 0.84
CA ASP A 88 16.99 13.92 0.26
C ASP A 88 17.37 12.48 0.65
N GLY A 89 16.49 11.77 1.37
CA GLY A 89 16.62 10.38 1.76
C GLY A 89 17.46 10.13 3.00
N ARG A 90 17.86 11.18 3.73
CA ARG A 90 18.46 11.04 5.06
C ARG A 90 17.42 10.47 6.05
N TYR A 91 17.82 9.45 6.82
CA TYR A 91 16.98 8.88 7.87
C TYR A 91 16.62 9.91 8.95
N VAL A 92 15.36 9.89 9.39
CA VAL A 92 14.84 10.72 10.48
C VAL A 92 14.53 9.86 11.71
N ARG A 93 13.64 8.87 11.56
CA ARG A 93 13.21 7.96 12.64
C ARG A 93 12.46 6.74 12.10
N SER A 94 12.20 5.78 12.97
CA SER A 94 11.29 4.66 12.73
C SER A 94 10.04 4.75 13.62
N ILE A 95 8.91 4.19 13.18
CA ILE A 95 7.66 4.10 13.95
C ILE A 95 7.17 2.66 13.89
N SER A 96 7.10 1.97 15.04
CA SER A 96 6.73 0.54 15.10
C SER A 96 6.02 0.13 16.40
N LYS A 97 5.91 1.05 17.37
CA LYS A 97 5.39 0.73 18.70
C LYS A 97 3.91 0.35 18.61
N GLY A 98 3.60 -0.90 18.98
CA GLY A 98 2.23 -1.43 18.97
C GLY A 98 1.75 -1.91 17.60
N LEU A 99 2.68 -2.04 16.64
CA LEU A 99 2.47 -2.54 15.28
C LEU A 99 3.14 -3.92 15.10
N GLY A 100 3.19 -4.46 13.87
CA GLY A 100 3.54 -5.87 13.62
C GLY A 100 4.12 -6.21 12.25
N GLY A 101 4.32 -5.22 11.38
CA GLY A 101 4.71 -5.31 9.98
C GLY A 101 3.64 -4.66 9.09
N GLY A 102 4.02 -3.71 8.24
CA GLY A 102 3.09 -3.00 7.36
C GLY A 102 3.18 -3.42 5.90
N HIS A 103 2.04 -3.35 5.22
CA HIS A 103 1.88 -3.62 3.79
C HIS A 103 1.31 -2.40 3.06
N GLY A 104 0.32 -1.71 3.63
CA GLY A 104 -0.25 -0.50 3.05
C GLY A 104 0.01 0.72 3.92
N LEU A 105 -0.03 1.87 3.29
CA LEU A 105 0.15 3.18 3.91
C LEU A 105 -0.79 4.18 3.27
N GLU A 106 -1.47 4.94 4.12
CA GLU A 106 -2.17 6.15 3.73
C GLU A 106 -1.90 7.27 4.73
N ILE A 107 -1.79 8.50 4.22
CA ILE A 107 -1.74 9.72 5.02
C ILE A 107 -2.93 10.57 4.61
N PHE A 108 -3.70 11.05 5.59
CA PHE A 108 -4.83 11.94 5.34
C PHE A 108 -4.95 12.98 6.44
N GLU A 109 -5.65 14.08 6.14
CA GLU A 109 -5.96 15.13 7.11
C GLU A 109 -7.45 15.09 7.49
N LYS A 110 -7.72 15.26 8.78
CA LYS A 110 -9.07 15.50 9.30
C LYS A 110 -9.00 16.57 10.39
N ASP A 111 -9.84 17.59 10.26
CA ASP A 111 -9.96 18.69 11.24
C ASP A 111 -8.61 19.35 11.57
N GLY A 112 -7.73 19.52 10.57
CA GLY A 112 -6.39 20.11 10.71
C GLY A 112 -5.32 19.17 11.25
N VAL A 113 -5.68 17.94 11.64
CA VAL A 113 -4.79 16.91 12.14
C VAL A 113 -4.45 15.93 11.03
N GLU A 114 -3.16 15.70 10.81
CA GLU A 114 -2.68 14.69 9.88
C GLU A 114 -2.52 13.35 10.59
N TYR A 115 -3.09 12.32 9.98
CA TYR A 115 -3.07 10.94 10.45
C TYR A 115 -2.30 10.04 9.50
N LEU A 116 -1.80 8.96 10.08
CA LEU A 116 -1.06 7.90 9.40
C LEU A 116 -1.85 6.60 9.58
N LEU A 117 -2.22 5.95 8.47
CA LEU A 117 -2.79 4.61 8.49
C LEU A 117 -1.70 3.56 8.24
N HIS A 118 -1.67 2.59 9.13
CA HIS A 118 -0.88 1.38 9.00
C HIS A 118 -1.80 0.23 8.62
N ILE A 119 -1.52 -0.40 7.48
CA ILE A 119 -2.26 -1.57 7.01
C ILE A 119 -1.34 -2.79 7.13
N ASP A 120 -1.56 -3.60 8.15
CA ASP A 120 -0.91 -4.90 8.34
C ASP A 120 -1.75 -5.99 7.64
N CYS A 121 -1.20 -6.58 6.58
CA CYS A 121 -1.88 -7.62 5.82
C CYS A 121 -1.85 -9.01 6.50
N GLY A 122 -1.14 -9.15 7.61
CA GLY A 122 -0.96 -10.42 8.33
C GLY A 122 0.11 -11.34 7.72
N TRP A 123 0.75 -10.96 6.61
CA TRP A 123 1.94 -11.65 6.12
C TRP A 123 3.20 -10.97 6.66
N HIS A 124 3.86 -11.63 7.60
CA HIS A 124 5.11 -11.16 8.19
C HIS A 124 6.27 -12.03 7.75
N PHE A 125 7.38 -11.41 7.35
CA PHE A 125 8.61 -12.12 7.08
C PHE A 125 9.31 -12.46 8.41
N ALA A 126 9.92 -13.64 8.47
CA ALA A 126 10.84 -13.96 9.55
C ALA A 126 12.18 -13.25 9.31
N ALA A 127 12.91 -12.92 10.39
CA ALA A 127 14.22 -12.29 10.28
C ALA A 127 15.23 -13.14 9.46
N GLU A 128 14.99 -14.44 9.37
CA GLU A 128 15.82 -15.43 8.69
C GLU A 128 15.41 -15.72 7.23
N GLY A 129 14.39 -15.02 6.68
CA GLY A 129 13.95 -15.14 5.29
C GLY A 129 12.45 -15.40 5.10
N TRP A 130 12.04 -15.79 3.87
CA TRP A 130 10.64 -16.05 3.53
C TRP A 130 10.13 -17.35 4.18
N ASN A 131 9.72 -17.25 5.44
CA ASN A 131 8.93 -18.27 6.14
C ASN A 131 7.66 -17.63 6.70
N PRO A 132 6.80 -17.09 5.83
CA PRO A 132 5.74 -16.22 6.29
C PRO A 132 4.63 -17.07 6.92
N LYS A 133 4.22 -16.71 8.13
CA LYS A 133 3.01 -17.26 8.75
C LYS A 133 1.92 -16.23 8.61
N ALA A 134 0.89 -16.55 7.83
CA ALA A 134 -0.29 -15.69 7.76
C ALA A 134 -0.90 -15.58 9.16
N GLY A 135 -0.86 -14.39 9.74
CA GLY A 135 -1.58 -13.96 10.93
C GLY A 135 -2.89 -13.27 10.56
N GLN A 136 -3.67 -12.89 11.57
CA GLN A 136 -4.81 -11.99 11.36
C GLN A 136 -4.26 -10.58 11.13
N GLY A 137 -4.57 -9.97 9.99
CA GLY A 137 -4.17 -8.60 9.69
C GLY A 137 -4.90 -7.57 10.57
N ARG A 138 -4.45 -6.32 10.48
CA ARG A 138 -5.00 -5.20 11.24
C ARG A 138 -4.82 -3.89 10.48
N VAL A 139 -5.83 -3.02 10.55
CA VAL A 139 -5.66 -1.61 10.18
C VAL A 139 -5.60 -0.78 11.47
N THR A 140 -4.58 0.07 11.56
CA THR A 140 -4.31 0.91 12.74
C THR A 140 -4.20 2.37 12.30
N LEU A 141 -4.97 3.24 12.94
CA LEU A 141 -4.84 4.70 12.81
C LEU A 141 -3.83 5.21 13.82
N LEU A 142 -2.89 6.01 13.35
CA LEU A 142 -1.87 6.67 14.17
C LEU A 142 -1.87 8.18 13.93
N THR A 143 -1.36 8.91 14.90
CA THR A 143 -0.81 10.25 14.64
C THR A 143 0.49 10.14 13.85
N THR A 144 0.91 11.17 13.13
CA THR A 144 2.22 11.18 12.44
C THR A 144 3.42 11.14 13.41
N ALA A 145 3.20 11.36 14.70
CA ALA A 145 4.16 11.13 15.78
C ALA A 145 4.38 9.64 16.11
N GLY A 146 3.50 8.75 15.64
CA GLY A 146 3.57 7.31 15.87
C GLY A 146 2.74 6.81 17.05
N GLU A 147 1.89 7.65 17.62
CA GLU A 147 0.96 7.24 18.68
C GLU A 147 -0.30 6.62 18.07
N VAL A 148 -0.67 5.42 18.56
CA VAL A 148 -1.88 4.72 18.12
C VAL A 148 -3.12 5.45 18.62
N VAL A 149 -4.01 5.80 17.69
CA VAL A 149 -5.30 6.43 17.95
C VAL A 149 -6.40 5.38 18.01
N GLN A 150 -6.43 4.47 17.03
CA GLN A 150 -7.47 3.44 16.91
C GLN A 150 -6.95 2.20 16.20
N LYS A 151 -7.49 1.04 16.58
CA LYS A 151 -7.35 -0.22 15.84
C LYS A 151 -8.72 -0.61 15.33
N PHE A 152 -8.88 -0.70 14.01
CA PHE A 152 -10.16 -1.05 13.42
C PHE A 152 -10.47 -2.53 13.68
N PRO A 153 -11.74 -2.88 13.98
CA PRO A 153 -12.12 -4.27 14.20
C PRO A 153 -11.99 -5.05 12.89
N THR A 154 -11.63 -6.33 12.99
CA THR A 154 -11.66 -7.23 11.83
C THR A 154 -13.10 -7.66 11.55
N PRO A 155 -13.43 -8.09 10.33
CA PRO A 155 -14.73 -8.70 10.03
C PRO A 155 -15.09 -9.82 11.02
N GLN A 156 -14.14 -10.68 11.38
CA GLN A 156 -14.35 -11.76 12.35
C GLN A 156 -14.74 -11.24 13.75
N GLU A 157 -14.11 -10.16 14.23
CA GLU A 157 -14.45 -9.53 15.52
C GLU A 157 -15.86 -8.92 15.52
N LEU A 158 -16.39 -8.62 14.33
CA LEU A 158 -17.77 -8.18 14.11
C LEU A 158 -18.76 -9.33 13.88
N GLY A 159 -18.29 -10.59 13.91
CA GLY A 159 -19.11 -11.77 13.65
C GLY A 159 -19.38 -12.03 12.15
N ILE A 160 -18.58 -11.45 11.26
CA ILE A 160 -18.66 -11.67 9.82
C ILE A 160 -17.66 -12.76 9.41
N ASP A 161 -18.17 -13.83 8.82
CA ASP A 161 -17.37 -14.99 8.40
C ASP A 161 -16.94 -14.89 6.93
N ASP A 162 -16.01 -13.98 6.66
CA ASP A 162 -15.37 -13.82 5.34
C ASP A 162 -13.95 -14.44 5.31
N GLY A 163 -13.63 -15.27 6.31
CA GLY A 163 -12.30 -15.83 6.51
C GLY A 163 -11.32 -14.87 7.20
N LYS A 164 -10.02 -15.07 6.95
CA LYS A 164 -8.97 -14.27 7.57
C LYS A 164 -8.91 -12.89 6.94
N PHE A 165 -8.90 -11.85 7.76
CA PHE A 165 -8.72 -10.48 7.31
C PHE A 165 -7.25 -10.25 7.00
N MET A 166 -6.96 -9.93 5.76
CA MET A 166 -5.62 -9.71 5.23
C MET A 166 -5.63 -8.47 4.31
N PRO A 167 -5.85 -7.27 4.88
CA PRO A 167 -6.00 -6.03 4.12
C PRO A 167 -4.71 -5.66 3.40
N CYS A 168 -4.82 -5.24 2.15
CA CYS A 168 -3.67 -4.81 1.37
C CYS A 168 -3.50 -3.29 1.40
N ASP A 169 -4.60 -2.53 1.39
CA ASP A 169 -4.55 -1.09 1.28
C ASP A 169 -5.84 -0.44 1.81
N ALA A 170 -5.81 0.87 2.01
CA ALA A 170 -6.97 1.65 2.44
C ALA A 170 -7.02 3.04 1.78
N ALA A 171 -8.22 3.63 1.75
CA ALA A 171 -8.48 4.97 1.23
C ALA A 171 -9.45 5.74 2.14
N TYR A 172 -9.06 6.93 2.59
CA TYR A 172 -9.89 7.87 3.33
C TYR A 172 -10.81 8.64 2.39
N THR A 173 -12.11 8.60 2.68
CA THR A 173 -13.12 9.18 1.79
C THR A 173 -13.38 10.65 2.10
N PRO A 174 -13.87 11.43 1.11
CA PRO A 174 -14.35 12.79 1.34
C PRO A 174 -15.48 12.91 2.38
N SER A 175 -16.23 11.82 2.62
CA SER A 175 -17.27 11.76 3.65
C SER A 175 -16.75 11.45 5.06
N GLY A 176 -15.44 11.26 5.21
CA GLY A 176 -14.80 11.02 6.49
C GLY A 176 -14.83 9.57 6.98
N THR A 177 -14.98 8.63 6.06
CA THR A 177 -14.96 7.18 6.31
C THR A 177 -13.67 6.57 5.74
N LEU A 178 -13.41 5.31 6.06
CA LEU A 178 -12.25 4.57 5.58
C LEU A 178 -12.70 3.36 4.76
N LEU A 179 -12.26 3.27 3.51
CA LEU A 179 -12.42 2.09 2.67
C LEU A 179 -11.18 1.20 2.84
N ILE A 180 -11.37 -0.08 3.15
CA ILE A 180 -10.28 -1.04 3.35
C ILE A 180 -10.43 -2.19 2.36
N ALA A 181 -9.43 -2.39 1.50
CA ALA A 181 -9.42 -3.47 0.53
C ALA A 181 -8.76 -4.73 1.11
N ASP A 182 -9.55 -5.79 1.30
CA ASP A 182 -9.12 -7.07 1.87
C ASP A 182 -8.49 -8.00 0.83
N GLY A 183 -7.46 -7.52 0.14
CA GLY A 183 -6.96 -8.11 -1.09
C GLY A 183 -6.28 -9.47 -0.96
N TYR A 184 -5.67 -9.82 0.18
CA TYR A 184 -5.12 -11.16 0.40
C TYR A 184 -6.11 -12.10 1.09
N GLY A 185 -7.21 -11.57 1.60
CA GLY A 185 -8.28 -12.30 2.26
C GLY A 185 -9.49 -12.44 1.33
N SER A 186 -10.58 -11.80 1.73
CA SER A 186 -11.90 -11.98 1.11
C SER A 186 -12.07 -11.30 -0.25
N ASN A 187 -11.20 -10.36 -0.63
CA ASN A 187 -11.33 -9.43 -1.78
C ASN A 187 -12.48 -8.42 -1.68
N PHE A 188 -13.20 -8.38 -0.57
CA PHE A 188 -14.17 -7.32 -0.33
C PHE A 188 -13.48 -6.00 0.02
N VAL A 189 -14.22 -4.91 -0.23
CA VAL A 189 -13.93 -3.60 0.35
C VAL A 189 -14.89 -3.37 1.52
N TYR A 190 -14.33 -3.04 2.68
CA TYR A 190 -15.08 -2.70 3.88
C TYR A 190 -15.02 -1.19 4.11
N GLU A 191 -16.15 -0.55 4.38
CA GLU A 191 -16.20 0.85 4.77
C GLU A 191 -16.44 0.98 6.27
N PHE A 192 -15.56 1.70 6.96
CA PHE A 192 -15.64 1.98 8.37
C PHE A 192 -15.76 3.47 8.66
N THR A 193 -16.48 3.85 9.72
CA THR A 193 -16.23 5.14 10.37
C THR A 193 -14.87 5.12 11.07
N LEU A 194 -14.26 6.26 11.35
CA LEU A 194 -12.98 6.31 12.08
C LEU A 194 -13.09 5.79 13.53
N GLU A 195 -14.29 5.71 14.08
CA GLU A 195 -14.56 5.08 15.38
C GLU A 195 -14.60 3.54 15.29
N GLY A 196 -14.47 2.96 14.09
CA GLY A 196 -14.44 1.51 13.87
C GLY A 196 -15.80 0.87 13.66
N LYS A 197 -16.85 1.65 13.41
CA LYS A 197 -18.17 1.09 13.02
C LYS A 197 -18.16 0.71 11.54
N LEU A 198 -18.44 -0.55 11.22
CA LEU A 198 -18.67 -0.98 9.84
C LEU A 198 -19.96 -0.37 9.30
N LEU A 199 -19.88 0.29 8.15
CA LEU A 199 -21.01 0.91 7.44
C LEU A 199 -21.52 0.03 6.32
N LYS A 200 -20.60 -0.45 5.46
CA LYS A 200 -20.93 -1.28 4.31
C LYS A 200 -19.78 -2.21 3.94
N LYS A 201 -20.12 -3.24 3.17
CA LYS A 201 -19.21 -4.17 2.52
C LYS A 201 -19.66 -4.30 1.07
N TRP A 202 -18.73 -4.17 0.12
CA TRP A 202 -19.02 -4.24 -1.31
C TRP A 202 -17.83 -4.80 -2.10
N GLY A 203 -18.01 -5.02 -3.40
CA GLY A 203 -17.01 -5.67 -4.25
C GLY A 203 -16.88 -7.16 -3.95
N GLY A 204 -15.66 -7.69 -3.99
CA GLY A 204 -15.38 -9.11 -3.76
C GLY A 204 -15.60 -10.02 -4.96
N PRO A 205 -15.56 -11.35 -4.76
CA PRO A 205 -15.73 -12.31 -5.82
C PRO A 205 -17.17 -12.30 -6.37
N THR A 206 -17.32 -12.01 -7.65
CA THR A 206 -18.60 -12.05 -8.37
C THR A 206 -18.44 -12.77 -9.71
N LYS A 207 -19.54 -12.96 -10.45
CA LYS A 207 -19.52 -13.60 -11.78
C LYS A 207 -19.52 -12.57 -12.93
N ASP A 208 -19.58 -11.29 -12.61
CA ASP A 208 -19.70 -10.17 -13.54
C ASP A 208 -18.43 -9.31 -13.51
N ASP A 209 -18.46 -8.19 -14.23
CA ASP A 209 -17.31 -7.29 -14.37
C ASP A 209 -16.94 -6.59 -13.05
N ALA A 210 -17.80 -6.59 -12.04
CA ALA A 210 -17.51 -6.01 -10.72
C ALA A 210 -16.58 -6.89 -9.87
N ASN A 211 -16.24 -8.10 -10.34
CA ASN A 211 -15.41 -9.05 -9.59
C ASN A 211 -14.06 -8.45 -9.22
N LEU A 212 -13.69 -8.56 -7.94
CA LEU A 212 -12.35 -8.26 -7.47
C LEU A 212 -11.58 -9.54 -7.17
N SER A 213 -10.38 -9.65 -7.75
CA SER A 213 -9.44 -10.74 -7.50
C SER A 213 -8.08 -10.18 -7.15
N ASN A 214 -7.71 -10.37 -5.90
CA ASN A 214 -6.59 -9.75 -5.23
C ASN A 214 -6.66 -8.21 -5.30
N ALA A 215 -7.64 -7.65 -4.59
CA ALA A 215 -7.87 -6.20 -4.42
C ALA A 215 -6.68 -5.53 -3.69
N HIS A 216 -5.56 -5.38 -4.40
CA HIS A 216 -4.23 -5.17 -3.79
C HIS A 216 -3.94 -3.70 -3.45
N GLY A 217 -4.70 -2.78 -4.01
CA GLY A 217 -4.65 -1.34 -3.73
C GLY A 217 -6.05 -0.76 -3.67
N ILE A 218 -6.18 0.48 -3.20
CA ILE A 218 -7.42 1.25 -3.32
C ILE A 218 -7.07 2.74 -3.32
N SER A 219 -7.64 3.49 -4.25
CA SER A 219 -7.34 4.92 -4.39
C SER A 219 -8.56 5.67 -4.88
N ILE A 220 -8.75 6.91 -4.44
CA ILE A 220 -9.90 7.74 -4.83
C ILE A 220 -9.42 8.80 -5.81
N ASP A 221 -9.99 8.81 -7.00
CA ASP A 221 -9.87 9.92 -7.94
C ASP A 221 -11.01 10.90 -7.68
N ALA A 222 -10.72 12.00 -6.99
CA ALA A 222 -11.69 13.06 -6.74
C ALA A 222 -11.89 13.99 -7.96
N THR A 223 -11.05 13.85 -8.99
CA THR A 223 -10.97 14.76 -10.15
C THR A 223 -11.59 14.18 -11.42
N ASP A 224 -12.00 12.90 -11.39
CA ASP A 224 -12.61 12.23 -12.55
C ASP A 224 -13.83 13.04 -13.05
N PRO A 225 -13.93 13.32 -14.36
CA PRO A 225 -15.01 14.13 -14.94
C PRO A 225 -16.40 13.51 -14.75
N ARG A 226 -16.50 12.22 -14.40
CA ARG A 226 -17.74 11.51 -14.07
C ARG A 226 -18.18 11.71 -12.62
N GLY A 227 -17.37 12.40 -11.80
CA GLY A 227 -17.51 12.52 -10.35
C GLY A 227 -16.53 11.61 -9.61
N PRO A 228 -16.37 11.73 -8.28
CA PRO A 228 -15.38 10.97 -7.53
C PRO A 228 -15.53 9.45 -7.68
N LEU A 229 -14.45 8.76 -8.06
CA LEU A 229 -14.42 7.31 -8.24
C LEU A 229 -13.38 6.65 -7.33
N VAL A 230 -13.73 5.47 -6.84
CA VAL A 230 -12.83 4.54 -6.15
C VAL A 230 -12.26 3.58 -7.19
N TRP A 231 -10.94 3.57 -7.34
CA TRP A 231 -10.23 2.66 -8.21
C TRP A 231 -9.55 1.57 -7.41
N VAL A 232 -9.84 0.31 -7.77
CA VAL A 232 -9.33 -0.88 -7.10
C VAL A 232 -8.66 -1.79 -8.13
N PRO A 233 -7.36 -2.07 -8.03
CA PRO A 233 -6.70 -3.08 -8.85
C PRO A 233 -7.27 -4.47 -8.56
N SER A 234 -7.81 -5.13 -9.58
CA SER A 234 -8.04 -6.57 -9.56
C SER A 234 -6.76 -7.24 -10.05
N ARG A 235 -5.76 -7.30 -9.17
CA ARG A 235 -4.36 -7.56 -9.52
C ARG A 235 -4.16 -8.88 -10.24
N SER A 236 -4.87 -9.94 -9.81
CA SER A 236 -4.79 -11.27 -10.43
C SER A 236 -5.47 -11.33 -11.80
N GLN A 237 -6.35 -10.38 -12.11
CA GLN A 237 -6.95 -10.23 -13.44
C GLN A 237 -6.16 -9.26 -14.33
N ASN A 238 -5.06 -8.68 -13.84
CA ASN A 238 -4.32 -7.62 -14.52
C ASN A 238 -5.24 -6.47 -14.98
N GLN A 239 -6.15 -6.04 -14.10
CA GLN A 239 -7.14 -5.00 -14.36
C GLN A 239 -7.17 -3.97 -13.24
N ILE A 240 -7.62 -2.76 -13.53
CA ILE A 240 -8.08 -1.79 -12.53
C ILE A 240 -9.56 -1.54 -12.76
N LYS A 241 -10.35 -1.58 -11.70
CA LYS A 241 -11.80 -1.40 -11.73
C LYS A 241 -12.21 -0.12 -11.01
N ALA A 242 -13.06 0.66 -11.65
CA ALA A 242 -13.65 1.85 -11.05
C ALA A 242 -15.00 1.51 -10.42
N PHE A 243 -15.23 2.10 -9.25
CA PHE A 243 -16.48 2.05 -8.52
C PHE A 243 -16.84 3.48 -8.10
N THR A 244 -18.12 3.72 -7.94
CA THR A 244 -18.63 4.88 -7.19
C THR A 244 -18.25 4.78 -5.70
N LEU A 245 -18.31 5.89 -4.96
CA LEU A 245 -18.02 5.90 -3.51
C LEU A 245 -18.92 4.96 -2.70
N ASP A 246 -20.12 4.63 -3.18
CA ASP A 246 -21.05 3.67 -2.58
C ASP A 246 -20.82 2.21 -3.01
N GLY A 247 -19.88 1.95 -3.93
CA GLY A 247 -19.43 0.61 -4.29
C GLY A 247 -20.10 0.02 -5.55
N THR A 248 -20.78 0.85 -6.34
CA THR A 248 -21.35 0.43 -7.64
C THR A 248 -20.28 0.47 -8.71
N TYR A 249 -20.09 -0.64 -9.44
CA TYR A 249 -19.14 -0.74 -10.56
C TYR A 249 -19.43 0.27 -11.68
N VAL A 250 -18.37 0.82 -12.26
CA VAL A 250 -18.44 1.85 -13.30
C VAL A 250 -17.67 1.44 -14.56
N ASP A 251 -16.43 1.00 -14.41
CA ASP A 251 -15.51 0.85 -15.54
C ASP A 251 -14.35 -0.12 -15.24
N THR A 252 -13.68 -0.60 -16.29
CA THR A 252 -12.47 -1.41 -16.20
C THR A 252 -11.40 -0.92 -17.17
N ILE A 253 -10.17 -0.82 -16.69
CA ILE A 253 -8.97 -0.63 -17.49
C ILE A 253 -8.16 -1.94 -17.47
N ASP A 254 -7.94 -2.53 -18.64
CA ASP A 254 -7.06 -3.69 -18.80
C ASP A 254 -5.59 -3.26 -18.75
N LEU A 255 -4.79 -3.99 -17.97
CA LEU A 255 -3.35 -3.78 -17.81
C LEU A 255 -2.57 -5.08 -18.07
N PRO A 256 -2.64 -5.67 -19.27
CA PRO A 256 -2.07 -6.99 -19.55
C PRO A 256 -0.59 -7.05 -19.17
N GLY A 257 -0.24 -8.01 -18.31
CA GLY A 257 1.12 -8.22 -17.81
C GLY A 257 1.55 -7.32 -16.64
N ALA A 258 0.66 -6.46 -16.12
CA ALA A 258 0.95 -5.62 -14.96
C ALA A 258 0.18 -6.09 -13.71
N PHE A 259 0.89 -6.18 -12.59
CA PHE A 259 0.34 -6.47 -11.27
C PHE A 259 0.22 -5.17 -10.48
N ALA A 260 -0.74 -4.32 -10.85
CA ALA A 260 -0.93 -3.01 -10.26
C ALA A 260 -1.27 -3.09 -8.75
N GLY A 261 -0.69 -2.16 -7.98
CA GLY A 261 -1.01 -1.89 -6.58
C GLY A 261 -1.66 -0.51 -6.46
N GLN A 262 -1.31 0.27 -5.43
CA GLN A 262 -1.84 1.62 -5.20
C GLN A 262 -1.65 2.54 -6.43
N LEU A 263 -2.66 3.39 -6.68
CA LEU A 263 -2.68 4.31 -7.82
C LEU A 263 -2.40 5.73 -7.36
N VAL A 264 -1.75 6.51 -8.23
CA VAL A 264 -1.50 7.93 -8.00
C VAL A 264 -2.12 8.73 -9.13
N PHE A 265 -3.08 9.58 -8.78
CA PHE A 265 -3.69 10.52 -9.71
C PHE A 265 -2.84 11.80 -9.74
N ARG A 266 -2.65 12.34 -10.94
CA ARG A 266 -1.94 13.60 -11.16
C ARG A 266 -2.94 14.62 -11.64
N ASP A 267 -2.92 15.78 -11.01
CA ASP A 267 -3.60 16.99 -11.51
C ASP A 267 -3.00 17.48 -12.84
#